data_AF-A0A2N7BPT3-F1
#
_entry.id   AF-A0A2N7BPT3-F1
#
_cell.length_a   1.000
_cell.length_b   1.000
_cell.length_c   1.000
_cell.angle_alpha   90.00
_cell.angle_beta   90.00
_cell.angle_gamma   90.00
#
_symmetry.space_group_name_H-M   'P 1'
#
loop_
_entity.id
_entity.type
_entity.pdbx_description
1 polymer ?
#
loop_
_entity_poly.entity_id
_entity_poly.type
_entity_poly.pdbx_seq_one_letter_code
_entity_poly.pdbx_strand_id
1 'polypeptide(L)'
;MNNKMKIVAMPLVIFSASVFAADVNVSRVTESESVATTLLNDTVDRIVDSYGQAYIDIVSPTNFKKSDVERGVQRVGSKSIARFEYHYTMPNGESTTRVYHSFSGETPTPGLQGHTVDFTQKIEAEMRINERLVTGKITEEEYSSSGRYFRASSFARANDAEIKAMRRIERDILSGDLESGGSLTVFVNQLPCESCTPLFEEQLAAWPHIATADVSYLGQIPENFNDLENNSWYQYMSENDGLALGEEAQLQVSFTAHRKERIKFNLFKKRALARNQIKNGAKPTSACSL
;
A
#
# COMPACT_ATOMS: atom_id res chain seq x y z
N MET A 1 -10.66 70.57 14.57
CA MET A 1 -10.04 69.66 13.58
C MET A 1 -9.25 68.63 14.37
N ASN A 2 -9.87 67.47 14.67
CA ASN A 2 -9.69 66.17 13.99
C ASN A 2 -8.29 65.59 14.25
N ASN A 3 -8.05 64.40 14.83
CA ASN A 3 -8.85 63.18 14.93
C ASN A 3 -8.45 62.39 16.20
N LYS A 4 -9.41 61.92 16.99
CA LYS A 4 -9.18 60.84 17.95
C LYS A 4 -9.45 59.51 17.24
N MET A 5 -8.38 58.81 16.84
CA MET A 5 -8.45 57.44 16.34
C MET A 5 -8.93 56.52 17.46
N LYS A 6 -10.16 56.01 17.36
CA LYS A 6 -10.66 54.92 18.19
C LYS A 6 -10.10 53.62 17.61
N ILE A 7 -9.12 53.03 18.29
CA ILE A 7 -8.70 51.65 18.03
C ILE A 7 -9.81 50.75 18.56
N VAL A 8 -10.62 50.20 17.64
CA VAL A 8 -11.57 49.14 17.95
C VAL A 8 -10.75 47.87 18.10
N ALA A 9 -10.53 47.43 19.34
CA ALA A 9 -9.96 46.13 19.64
C ALA A 9 -10.98 45.07 19.20
N MET A 10 -10.74 44.48 18.04
CA MET A 10 -11.49 43.33 17.53
C MET A 10 -11.01 42.11 18.33
N PRO A 11 -11.89 41.38 19.03
CA PRO A 11 -11.48 40.17 19.74
C PRO A 11 -11.05 39.15 18.69
N LEU A 12 -9.75 38.84 18.69
CA LEU A 12 -9.17 37.74 17.94
C LEU A 12 -9.76 36.46 18.55
N VAL A 13 -10.80 35.91 17.91
CA VAL A 13 -11.31 34.58 18.25
C VAL A 13 -10.23 33.60 17.83
N ILE A 14 -9.38 33.23 18.79
CA ILE A 14 -8.48 32.10 18.64
C ILE A 14 -9.40 30.88 18.61
N PHE A 15 -9.71 30.38 17.41
CA PHE A 15 -10.20 29.02 17.27
C PHE A 15 -9.08 28.10 17.76
N SER A 16 -9.16 27.70 19.01
CA SER A 16 -8.44 26.52 19.49
C SER A 16 -8.99 25.35 18.69
N ALA A 17 -8.33 25.00 17.59
CA ALA A 17 -8.52 23.71 16.96
C ALA A 17 -8.13 22.69 18.03
N SER A 18 -9.12 22.10 18.68
CA SER A 18 -8.93 20.91 19.47
C SER A 18 -8.28 19.90 18.53
N VAL A 19 -7.00 19.63 18.74
CA VAL A 19 -6.30 18.55 18.06
C VAL A 19 -6.90 17.27 18.61
N PHE A 20 -7.99 16.82 18.02
CA PHE A 20 -8.52 15.50 18.31
C PHE A 20 -7.52 14.51 17.73
N ALA A 21 -6.99 13.64 18.59
CA ALA A 21 -6.30 12.44 18.13
C ALA A 21 -7.24 11.66 17.21
N ALA A 22 -6.72 11.09 16.14
CA ALA A 22 -7.51 10.26 15.24
C ALA A 22 -7.97 9.02 15.99
N ASP A 23 -9.22 8.61 15.75
CA ASP A 23 -9.72 7.33 16.25
C ASP A 23 -9.13 6.21 15.37
N VAL A 24 -8.22 5.42 15.94
CA VAL A 24 -7.53 4.34 15.23
C VAL A 24 -7.91 2.99 15.81
N ASN A 25 -8.49 2.15 14.96
CA ASN A 25 -8.85 0.78 15.27
C ASN A 25 -7.95 -0.18 14.51
N VAL A 26 -7.24 -1.06 15.23
CA VAL A 26 -6.39 -2.10 14.62
C VAL A 26 -6.97 -3.47 14.99
N SER A 27 -7.33 -4.27 14.01
CA SER A 27 -8.01 -5.55 14.25
C SER A 27 -7.63 -6.64 13.25
N ARG A 28 -7.65 -7.90 13.71
CA ARG A 28 -7.54 -9.06 12.84
C ARG A 28 -8.85 -9.25 12.08
N VAL A 29 -8.73 -9.60 10.80
CA VAL A 29 -9.88 -10.03 10.00
C VAL A 29 -10.25 -11.46 10.39
N THR A 30 -11.43 -11.61 10.97
CA THR A 30 -11.96 -12.91 11.43
C THR A 30 -13.11 -13.43 10.55
N GLU A 31 -13.79 -12.54 9.84
CA GLU A 31 -14.93 -12.89 8.99
C GLU A 31 -14.47 -13.40 7.61
N SER A 32 -14.92 -14.60 7.23
CA SER A 32 -14.59 -15.23 5.95
C SER A 32 -15.11 -14.45 4.73
N GLU A 33 -16.21 -13.72 4.89
CA GLU A 33 -16.82 -12.87 3.86
C GLU A 33 -16.20 -11.45 3.79
N SER A 34 -15.15 -11.18 4.58
CA SER A 34 -14.49 -9.88 4.57
C SER A 34 -13.92 -9.54 3.20
N VAL A 35 -14.09 -8.28 2.80
CA VAL A 35 -13.53 -7.73 1.55
C VAL A 35 -12.00 -7.64 1.58
N ALA A 36 -11.36 -7.80 2.74
CA ALA A 36 -9.91 -7.62 2.93
C ALA A 36 -9.09 -8.45 1.94
N THR A 37 -9.39 -9.75 1.82
CA THR A 37 -8.68 -10.64 0.90
C THR A 37 -8.86 -10.22 -0.56
N THR A 38 -10.07 -9.81 -0.95
CA THR A 38 -10.37 -9.33 -2.30
C THR A 38 -9.58 -8.06 -2.64
N LEU A 39 -9.51 -7.10 -1.71
CA LEU A 39 -8.80 -5.84 -1.89
C LEU A 39 -7.27 -6.00 -1.87
N LEU A 40 -6.75 -6.92 -1.06
CA LEU A 40 -5.35 -7.33 -1.09
C LEU A 40 -5.01 -8.07 -2.41
N ASN A 41 -5.90 -8.92 -2.92
CA ASN A 41 -5.75 -9.58 -4.21
C ASN A 41 -5.74 -8.56 -5.37
N ASP A 42 -6.63 -7.56 -5.36
CA ASP A 42 -6.58 -6.44 -6.32
C ASP A 42 -5.24 -5.71 -6.25
N THR A 43 -4.68 -5.52 -5.05
CA THR A 43 -3.38 -4.88 -4.88
C THR A 43 -2.24 -5.69 -5.50
N VAL A 44 -2.24 -7.01 -5.31
CA VAL A 44 -1.30 -7.91 -6.01
C VAL A 44 -1.50 -7.83 -7.53
N ASP A 45 -2.74 -7.86 -8.01
CA ASP A 45 -3.06 -7.73 -9.42
C ASP A 45 -2.52 -6.42 -9.99
N ARG A 46 -2.65 -5.29 -9.26
CA ARG A 46 -2.14 -4.00 -9.69
C ARG A 46 -0.63 -3.96 -9.80
N ILE A 47 0.07 -4.50 -8.81
CA ILE A 47 1.54 -4.58 -8.83
C ILE A 47 2.02 -5.41 -10.02
N VAL A 48 1.43 -6.59 -10.22
CA VAL A 48 1.84 -7.52 -11.28
C VAL A 48 1.44 -7.01 -12.67
N ASP A 49 0.24 -6.45 -12.81
CA ASP A 49 -0.28 -5.94 -14.09
C ASP A 49 0.48 -4.70 -14.56
N SER A 50 0.79 -3.77 -13.66
CA SER A 50 1.60 -2.58 -13.98
C SER A 50 3.02 -2.98 -14.39
N TYR A 51 3.64 -3.93 -13.67
CA TYR A 51 4.94 -4.50 -14.06
C TYR A 51 4.90 -5.08 -15.48
N GLY A 52 3.90 -5.92 -15.78
CA GLY A 52 3.77 -6.55 -17.08
C GLY A 52 3.51 -5.55 -18.21
N GLN A 53 2.62 -4.58 -17.98
CA GLN A 53 2.28 -3.58 -18.98
C GLN A 53 3.44 -2.62 -19.25
N ALA A 54 4.11 -2.13 -18.19
CA ALA A 54 5.30 -1.29 -18.33
C ALA A 54 6.41 -1.98 -19.13
N TYR A 55 6.65 -3.27 -18.87
CA TYR A 55 7.64 -4.04 -19.62
C TYR A 55 7.25 -4.18 -21.10
N ILE A 56 5.99 -4.52 -21.40
CA ILE A 56 5.48 -4.59 -22.78
C ILE A 56 5.64 -3.25 -23.49
N ASP A 57 5.36 -2.13 -22.82
CA ASP A 57 5.44 -0.81 -23.43
C ASP A 57 6.89 -0.40 -23.74
N ILE A 58 7.88 -1.01 -23.07
CA ILE A 58 9.31 -0.81 -23.34
C ILE A 58 9.82 -1.72 -24.47
N VAL A 59 9.51 -3.02 -24.41
CA VAL A 59 10.14 -4.01 -25.30
C VAL A 59 9.25 -4.43 -26.47
N SER A 60 7.97 -4.08 -26.46
CA SER A 60 6.88 -4.60 -27.31
C SER A 60 6.45 -6.05 -27.01
N PRO A 61 5.19 -6.44 -27.33
CA PRO A 61 4.68 -7.79 -27.07
C PRO A 61 5.51 -8.92 -27.71
N THR A 62 6.08 -8.69 -28.89
CA THR A 62 6.85 -9.69 -29.65
C THR A 62 8.19 -10.01 -29.01
N ASN A 63 8.75 -9.10 -28.21
CA ASN A 63 10.04 -9.29 -27.54
C ASN A 63 9.89 -9.69 -26.07
N PHE A 64 8.71 -10.14 -25.64
CA PHE A 64 8.46 -10.52 -24.26
C PHE A 64 9.26 -11.78 -23.87
N LYS A 65 10.31 -11.61 -23.06
CA LYS A 65 11.22 -12.70 -22.67
C LYS A 65 11.01 -13.12 -21.22
N LYS A 66 11.02 -14.44 -21.01
CA LYS A 66 10.93 -15.06 -19.67
C LYS A 66 12.09 -14.63 -18.76
N SER A 67 13.31 -14.64 -19.30
CA SER A 67 14.55 -14.29 -18.59
C SER A 67 14.51 -12.92 -17.95
N ASP A 68 13.78 -11.99 -18.56
CA ASP A 68 13.79 -10.59 -18.18
C ASP A 68 12.84 -10.36 -17.00
N VAL A 69 11.68 -11.04 -17.01
CA VAL A 69 10.56 -10.72 -16.11
C VAL A 69 10.39 -11.68 -14.95
N GLU A 70 10.76 -12.95 -15.10
CA GLU A 70 10.40 -14.00 -14.13
C GLU A 70 10.95 -13.71 -12.74
N ARG A 71 12.22 -13.29 -12.64
CA ARG A 71 12.81 -12.95 -11.34
C ARG A 71 12.11 -11.75 -10.68
N GLY A 72 11.77 -10.73 -11.46
CA GLY A 72 11.10 -9.54 -10.94
C GLY A 72 9.70 -9.86 -10.44
N VAL A 73 8.88 -10.55 -11.23
CA VAL A 73 7.53 -10.91 -10.81
C VAL A 73 7.52 -11.89 -9.63
N GLN A 74 8.45 -12.86 -9.58
CA GLN A 74 8.56 -13.78 -8.45
C GLN A 74 8.89 -13.07 -7.13
N ARG A 75 9.63 -11.96 -7.17
CA ARG A 75 9.90 -11.13 -5.98
C ARG A 75 8.64 -10.53 -5.37
N VAL A 76 7.54 -10.39 -6.10
CA VAL A 76 6.25 -9.97 -5.53
C VAL A 76 5.72 -11.02 -4.54
N GLY A 77 5.98 -12.30 -4.80
CA GLY A 77 5.51 -13.41 -3.97
C GLY A 77 6.06 -13.44 -2.55
N SER A 78 7.22 -12.83 -2.32
CA SER A 78 7.89 -12.78 -1.01
C SER A 78 7.71 -11.45 -0.28
N LYS A 79 6.97 -10.50 -0.84
CA LYS A 79 6.77 -9.18 -0.24
C LYS A 79 5.54 -9.16 0.66
N SER A 80 5.64 -8.38 1.73
CA SER A 80 4.48 -7.91 2.47
C SER A 80 3.70 -6.98 1.55
N ILE A 81 2.38 -7.08 1.56
CA ILE A 81 1.44 -6.33 0.73
C ILE A 81 0.51 -5.58 1.66
N ALA A 82 0.35 -4.29 1.39
CA ALA A 82 -0.60 -3.45 2.10
C ALA A 82 -1.35 -2.56 1.13
N ARG A 83 -2.64 -2.35 1.41
CA ARG A 83 -3.51 -1.44 0.69
C ARG A 83 -4.00 -0.36 1.65
N PHE A 84 -3.97 0.89 1.19
CA PHE A 84 -4.52 2.01 1.93
C PHE A 84 -5.54 2.73 1.06
N GLU A 85 -6.73 2.94 1.57
CA GLU A 85 -7.77 3.74 0.94
C GLU A 85 -8.00 4.99 1.79
N TYR A 86 -7.63 6.14 1.25
CA TYR A 86 -7.84 7.43 1.90
C TYR A 86 -9.09 8.07 1.31
N HIS A 87 -10.11 8.23 2.13
CA HIS A 87 -11.39 8.84 1.77
C HIS A 87 -11.39 10.30 2.21
N TYR A 88 -11.62 11.22 1.28
CA TYR A 88 -11.57 12.66 1.56
C TYR A 88 -12.57 13.41 0.70
N THR A 89 -12.86 14.65 1.09
CA THR A 89 -13.75 15.55 0.36
C THR A 89 -12.89 16.56 -0.39
N MET A 90 -13.03 16.64 -1.70
CA MET A 90 -12.34 17.63 -2.52
C MET A 90 -12.89 19.06 -2.26
N PRO A 91 -12.17 20.13 -2.65
CA PRO A 91 -12.65 21.51 -2.47
C PRO A 91 -13.99 21.84 -3.14
N ASN A 92 -14.38 21.07 -4.17
CA ASN A 92 -15.68 21.18 -4.83
C ASN A 92 -16.84 20.51 -4.04
N GLY A 93 -16.55 19.90 -2.89
CA GLY A 93 -17.49 19.17 -2.05
C GLY A 93 -17.70 17.70 -2.43
N GLU A 94 -17.01 17.19 -3.46
CA GLU A 94 -17.14 15.80 -3.91
C GLU A 94 -16.34 14.84 -3.01
N SER A 95 -16.98 13.77 -2.56
CA SER A 95 -16.31 12.68 -1.86
C SER A 95 -15.53 11.81 -2.85
N THR A 96 -14.27 11.52 -2.51
CA THR A 96 -13.38 10.74 -3.37
C THR A 96 -12.52 9.79 -2.56
N THR A 97 -11.80 8.91 -3.23
CA THR A 97 -10.92 7.93 -2.60
C THR A 97 -9.63 7.79 -3.36
N ARG A 98 -8.50 7.99 -2.66
CA ARG A 98 -7.16 7.70 -3.16
C ARG A 98 -6.73 6.34 -2.66
N VAL A 99 -6.40 5.44 -3.57
CA VAL A 99 -5.94 4.08 -3.26
C VAL A 99 -4.42 4.01 -3.39
N TYR A 100 -3.75 3.48 -2.38
CA TYR A 100 -2.32 3.21 -2.38
C TYR A 100 -2.08 1.70 -2.33
N HIS A 101 -1.36 1.21 -3.33
CA HIS A 101 -0.89 -0.16 -3.43
C HIS A 101 0.56 -0.21 -2.99
N SER A 102 0.83 -0.87 -1.86
CA SER A 102 2.18 -0.88 -1.27
C SER A 102 2.73 -2.29 -1.12
N PHE A 103 4.05 -2.37 -1.20
CA PHE A 103 4.79 -3.60 -0.98
C PHE A 103 6.13 -3.31 -0.31
N SER A 104 6.62 -4.28 0.47
CA SER A 104 7.88 -4.13 1.21
C SER A 104 9.12 -4.19 0.30
N GLY A 105 10.19 -3.54 0.73
CA GLY A 105 11.49 -3.51 0.05
C GLY A 105 11.48 -2.79 -1.31
N GLU A 106 12.46 -3.14 -2.14
CA GLU A 106 12.70 -2.51 -3.44
C GLU A 106 11.65 -2.87 -4.50
N THR A 107 11.41 -1.94 -5.41
CA THR A 107 10.65 -2.18 -6.64
C THR A 107 11.27 -3.33 -7.43
N PRO A 108 10.52 -4.40 -7.74
CA PRO A 108 11.01 -5.41 -8.66
C PRO A 108 11.22 -4.82 -10.06
N THR A 109 12.39 -5.08 -10.66
CA THR A 109 12.74 -4.60 -12.01
C THR A 109 12.98 -5.78 -12.97
N PRO A 110 12.65 -5.64 -14.26
CA PRO A 110 13.01 -6.61 -15.28
C PRO A 110 14.43 -6.42 -15.79
N GLY A 111 14.94 -7.44 -16.49
CA GLY A 111 16.08 -7.27 -17.39
C GLY A 111 15.72 -6.36 -18.55
N LEU A 112 16.39 -5.21 -18.65
CA LEU A 112 16.13 -4.18 -19.66
C LEU A 112 17.40 -3.84 -20.45
N GLN A 113 18.18 -4.84 -20.82
CA GLN A 113 19.45 -4.65 -21.53
C GLN A 113 19.23 -3.82 -22.81
N GLY A 114 19.97 -2.72 -22.94
CA GLY A 114 19.85 -1.80 -24.07
C GLY A 114 18.75 -0.74 -23.94
N HIS A 115 17.98 -0.73 -22.85
CA HIS A 115 16.97 0.30 -22.57
C HIS A 115 17.37 1.14 -21.35
N THR A 116 17.58 2.44 -21.54
CA THR A 116 17.81 3.39 -20.44
C THR A 116 16.49 4.02 -20.04
N VAL A 117 15.77 3.35 -19.13
CA VAL A 117 14.45 3.81 -18.64
C VAL A 117 14.34 3.64 -17.14
N ASP A 118 13.66 4.59 -16.49
CA ASP A 118 13.25 4.40 -15.10
C ASP A 118 12.01 3.50 -15.05
N PHE A 119 12.25 2.21 -14.81
CA PHE A 119 11.17 1.23 -14.74
C PHE A 119 10.20 1.50 -13.58
N THR A 120 10.68 2.10 -12.49
CA THR A 120 9.85 2.46 -11.34
C THR A 120 8.83 3.52 -11.75
N GLN A 121 9.27 4.55 -12.47
CA GLN A 121 8.36 5.56 -13.03
C GLN A 121 7.34 4.94 -14.00
N LYS A 122 7.76 3.96 -14.81
CA LYS A 122 6.88 3.30 -15.78
C LYS A 122 5.77 2.50 -15.10
N ILE A 123 6.05 1.75 -14.05
CA ILE A 123 5.00 1.00 -13.34
C ILE A 123 4.05 1.92 -12.57
N GLU A 124 4.54 3.04 -12.01
CA GLU A 124 3.67 4.04 -11.38
C GLU A 124 2.72 4.69 -12.40
N ALA A 125 3.18 4.94 -13.62
CA ALA A 125 2.39 5.54 -14.68
C ALA A 125 1.22 4.66 -15.18
N GLU A 126 1.25 3.35 -14.90
CA GLU A 126 0.14 2.44 -15.25
C GLU A 126 -1.02 2.47 -14.23
N MET A 127 -0.88 3.22 -13.13
CA MET A 127 -1.94 3.39 -12.15
C MET A 127 -3.07 4.27 -12.69
N ARG A 128 -4.30 4.02 -12.22
CA ARG A 128 -5.43 4.90 -12.52
C ARG A 128 -5.25 6.26 -11.83
N ILE A 129 -6.03 7.24 -12.26
CA ILE A 129 -5.96 8.62 -11.76
C ILE A 129 -6.01 8.72 -10.22
N ASN A 130 -6.84 7.89 -9.60
CA ASN A 130 -7.07 7.83 -8.16
C ASN A 130 -6.27 6.71 -7.46
N GLU A 131 -5.31 6.10 -8.14
CA GLU A 131 -4.46 5.05 -7.60
C GLU A 131 -3.00 5.49 -7.56
N ARG A 132 -2.24 4.98 -6.60
CA ARG A 132 -0.80 5.16 -6.50
C ARG A 132 -0.16 3.82 -6.19
N LEU A 133 0.93 3.52 -6.88
CA LEU A 133 1.80 2.41 -6.55
C LEU A 133 2.93 2.97 -5.68
N VAL A 134 3.10 2.43 -4.48
CA VAL A 134 4.09 2.91 -3.52
C VAL A 134 5.40 2.16 -3.75
N THR A 135 6.23 2.74 -4.61
CA THR A 135 7.50 2.15 -5.03
C THR A 135 8.69 2.71 -4.27
N GLY A 136 9.89 2.23 -4.62
CA GLY A 136 11.16 2.76 -4.12
C GLY A 136 11.53 2.26 -2.73
N LYS A 137 12.74 2.62 -2.31
CA LYS A 137 13.24 2.48 -0.95
C LYS A 137 13.78 3.84 -0.51
N ILE A 138 13.74 4.10 0.78
CA ILE A 138 14.51 5.23 1.32
C ILE A 138 15.97 4.83 1.50
N THR A 139 16.89 5.77 1.39
CA THR A 139 18.31 5.56 1.74
C THR A 139 18.55 5.70 3.24
N GLU A 140 19.72 5.29 3.70
CA GLU A 140 20.09 5.41 5.12
C GLU A 140 20.33 6.89 5.51
N GLU A 141 20.82 7.70 4.57
CA GLU A 141 20.95 9.14 4.73
C GLU A 141 19.57 9.80 4.85
N GLU A 142 18.63 9.45 3.97
CA GLU A 142 17.25 9.94 4.05
C GLU A 142 16.56 9.51 5.35
N TYR A 143 16.81 8.29 5.82
CA TYR A 143 16.32 7.80 7.11
C TYR A 143 16.91 8.61 8.27
N SER A 144 18.20 8.92 8.23
CA SER A 144 18.91 9.63 9.29
C SER A 144 18.55 11.11 9.34
N SER A 145 18.18 11.71 8.22
CA SER A 145 17.66 13.07 8.18
C SER A 145 16.33 13.17 8.93
N SER A 146 16.34 13.84 10.09
CA SER A 146 15.19 13.95 10.98
C SER A 146 14.19 14.98 10.45
N GLY A 147 13.11 14.50 9.82
CA GLY A 147 12.03 15.40 9.36
C GLY A 147 10.74 14.71 8.92
N ARG A 148 10.61 13.38 9.07
CA ARG A 148 9.39 12.64 8.72
C ARG A 148 8.58 12.34 9.97
N TYR A 149 7.27 12.54 9.88
CA TYR A 149 6.34 12.18 10.94
C TYR A 149 6.26 10.66 11.06
N PHE A 150 6.03 9.96 9.93
CA PHE A 150 5.97 8.50 9.93
C PHE A 150 7.35 7.86 9.81
N ARG A 151 7.78 7.20 10.89
CA ARG A 151 9.12 6.63 11.02
C ARG A 151 9.08 5.23 11.61
N ALA A 152 9.76 4.30 10.94
CA ALA A 152 10.04 2.97 11.49
C ALA A 152 11.05 3.06 12.65
N SER A 153 11.02 2.10 13.56
CA SER A 153 11.99 2.01 14.67
C SER A 153 13.44 1.76 14.20
N SER A 154 13.63 1.23 12.99
CA SER A 154 14.96 0.99 12.41
C SER A 154 14.97 1.21 10.89
N PHE A 155 16.17 1.42 10.33
CA PHE A 155 16.36 1.54 8.89
C PHE A 155 15.96 0.26 8.14
N ALA A 156 16.26 -0.91 8.70
CA ALA A 156 15.90 -2.20 8.12
C ALA A 156 14.38 -2.34 7.89
N ARG A 157 13.59 -1.77 8.78
CA ARG A 157 12.12 -1.75 8.73
C ARG A 157 11.55 -0.55 7.99
N ALA A 158 12.38 0.43 7.64
CA ALA A 158 11.91 1.67 7.02
C ALA A 158 11.35 1.47 5.60
N ASN A 159 11.51 0.28 5.03
CA ASN A 159 10.99 -0.10 3.73
C ASN A 159 9.86 -1.15 3.82
N ASP A 160 9.28 -1.35 5.00
CA ASP A 160 8.03 -2.13 5.14
C ASP A 160 6.89 -1.43 4.39
N ALA A 161 5.90 -2.22 3.94
CA ALA A 161 4.88 -1.73 3.02
C ALA A 161 4.04 -0.61 3.65
N GLU A 162 3.74 -0.76 4.93
CA GLU A 162 2.94 0.10 5.78
C GLU A 162 3.65 1.44 5.98
N ILE A 163 4.93 1.41 6.37
CA ILE A 163 5.77 2.59 6.57
C ILE A 163 5.90 3.39 5.27
N LYS A 164 6.17 2.71 4.14
CA LYS A 164 6.29 3.39 2.85
C LYS A 164 4.98 4.05 2.43
N ALA A 165 3.85 3.37 2.61
CA ALA A 165 2.54 3.90 2.26
C ALA A 165 2.20 5.13 3.10
N MET A 166 2.36 5.04 4.42
CA MET A 166 2.09 6.15 5.33
C MET A 166 2.95 7.38 5.01
N ARG A 167 4.24 7.20 4.70
CA ARG A 167 5.11 8.30 4.25
C ARG A 167 4.69 8.89 2.90
N ARG A 168 4.10 8.09 2.01
CA ARG A 168 3.58 8.59 0.74
C ARG A 168 2.31 9.39 0.96
N ILE A 169 1.40 8.91 1.81
CA ILE A 169 0.16 9.60 2.20
C ILE A 169 0.50 10.93 2.91
N GLU A 170 1.43 10.91 3.86
CA GLU A 170 1.95 12.12 4.52
C GLU A 170 2.45 13.13 3.51
N ARG A 171 3.29 12.70 2.57
CA ARG A 171 3.80 13.60 1.53
C ARG A 171 2.68 14.19 0.69
N ASP A 172 1.76 13.35 0.21
CA ASP A 172 0.68 13.78 -0.68
C ASP A 172 -0.28 14.75 0.06
N ILE A 173 -0.50 14.59 1.37
CA ILE A 173 -1.29 15.55 2.17
C ILE A 173 -0.50 16.84 2.42
N LEU A 174 0.77 16.75 2.84
CA LEU A 174 1.58 17.93 3.15
C LEU A 174 1.95 18.77 1.91
N SER A 175 1.96 18.16 0.71
CA SER A 175 2.13 18.87 -0.56
C SER A 175 0.84 19.54 -1.06
N GLY A 176 -0.32 19.23 -0.47
CA GLY A 176 -1.62 19.67 -0.96
C GLY A 176 -2.16 18.86 -2.14
N ASP A 177 -1.58 17.69 -2.46
CA ASP A 177 -2.13 16.76 -3.47
C ASP A 177 -3.37 16.01 -2.97
N LEU A 178 -3.58 16.00 -1.64
CA LEU A 178 -4.73 15.45 -0.94
C LEU A 178 -5.19 16.42 0.15
N GLU A 179 -6.51 16.49 0.33
CA GLU A 179 -7.12 17.24 1.44
C GLU A 179 -6.89 16.52 2.77
N SER A 180 -6.67 17.26 3.86
CA SER A 180 -6.56 16.68 5.20
C SER A 180 -7.92 16.47 5.87
N GLY A 181 -7.94 15.70 6.96
CA GLY A 181 -9.14 15.44 7.77
C GLY A 181 -10.03 14.32 7.22
N GLY A 182 -9.53 13.53 6.26
CA GLY A 182 -10.21 12.35 5.73
C GLY A 182 -10.08 11.14 6.65
N SER A 183 -10.68 10.01 6.23
CA SER A 183 -10.57 8.72 6.92
C SER A 183 -9.70 7.74 6.13
N LEU A 184 -9.06 6.82 6.84
CA LEU A 184 -8.14 5.84 6.27
C LEU A 184 -8.64 4.42 6.52
N THR A 185 -8.79 3.62 5.46
CA THR A 185 -9.00 2.17 5.58
C THR A 185 -7.75 1.44 5.11
N VAL A 186 -7.21 0.55 5.93
CA VAL A 186 -5.95 -0.15 5.68
C VAL A 186 -6.16 -1.65 5.73
N PHE A 187 -5.64 -2.36 4.72
CA PHE A 187 -5.59 -3.81 4.70
C PHE A 187 -4.15 -4.27 4.59
N VAL A 188 -3.72 -5.15 5.50
CA VAL A 188 -2.36 -5.72 5.52
C VAL A 188 -2.45 -7.24 5.44
N ASN A 189 -1.57 -7.86 4.66
CA ASN A 189 -1.60 -9.31 4.45
C ASN A 189 -1.10 -10.16 5.64
N GLN A 190 -0.72 -9.51 6.74
CA GLN A 190 -0.20 -10.11 7.98
C GLN A 190 -0.26 -9.08 9.12
N LEU A 191 -0.15 -9.55 10.36
CA LEU A 191 -0.01 -8.68 11.55
C LEU A 191 1.12 -7.64 11.33
N PRO A 192 0.88 -6.35 11.67
CA PRO A 192 1.94 -5.34 11.70
C PRO A 192 3.11 -5.81 12.59
N CYS A 193 4.35 -5.67 12.11
CA CYS A 193 5.53 -6.03 12.89
C CYS A 193 5.81 -5.02 14.02
N GLU A 194 6.83 -5.26 14.83
CA GLU A 194 7.18 -4.45 16.00
C GLU A 194 7.48 -2.98 15.65
N SER A 195 7.85 -2.69 14.41
CA SER A 195 8.03 -1.31 13.92
C SER A 195 6.78 -0.67 13.32
N CYS A 196 5.80 -1.48 12.91
CA CYS A 196 4.55 -1.03 12.30
C CYS A 196 3.41 -0.93 13.33
N THR A 197 3.49 -1.62 14.47
CA THR A 197 2.51 -1.45 15.55
C THR A 197 2.52 -0.02 16.11
N PRO A 198 3.67 0.57 16.51
CA PRO A 198 3.71 1.98 16.93
C PRO A 198 3.38 2.96 15.81
N LEU A 199 3.55 2.55 14.54
CA LEU A 199 3.14 3.38 13.40
C LEU A 199 1.63 3.60 13.42
N PHE A 200 0.85 2.54 13.62
CA PHE A 200 -0.62 2.62 13.62
C PHE A 200 -1.17 3.09 14.97
N GLU A 201 -0.70 2.52 16.07
CA GLU A 201 -1.31 2.77 17.39
C GLU A 201 -0.90 4.13 17.99
N GLU A 202 0.29 4.62 17.69
CA GLU A 202 0.81 5.86 18.28
C GLU A 202 0.93 6.99 17.26
N GLN A 203 1.70 6.77 16.19
CA GLN A 203 1.98 7.84 15.22
C GLN A 203 0.71 8.22 14.47
N LEU A 204 -0.02 7.25 13.90
CA LEU A 204 -1.22 7.53 13.14
C LEU A 204 -2.31 8.18 14.02
N ALA A 205 -2.50 7.67 15.24
CA ALA A 205 -3.45 8.24 16.20
C ALA A 205 -3.11 9.68 16.58
N ALA A 206 -1.82 10.01 16.70
CA ALA A 206 -1.38 11.37 17.01
C ALA A 206 -1.34 12.31 15.79
N TRP A 207 -1.60 11.82 14.56
CA TRP A 207 -1.42 12.60 13.35
C TRP A 207 -2.62 13.51 13.08
N PRO A 208 -2.46 14.86 13.10
CA PRO A 208 -3.60 15.79 13.06
C PRO A 208 -4.26 15.91 11.68
N HIS A 209 -3.77 15.19 10.68
CA HIS A 209 -4.21 15.32 9.28
C HIS A 209 -5.21 14.24 8.86
N ILE A 210 -5.58 13.33 9.76
CA ILE A 210 -6.62 12.33 9.53
C ILE A 210 -7.65 12.38 10.67
N ALA A 211 -8.89 12.04 10.35
CA ALA A 211 -9.97 12.00 11.34
C ALA A 211 -10.09 10.61 12.00
N THR A 212 -10.06 9.55 11.19
CA THR A 212 -10.17 8.16 11.66
C THR A 212 -9.30 7.23 10.82
N ALA A 213 -8.93 6.09 11.39
CA ALA A 213 -8.31 5.01 10.67
C ALA A 213 -8.77 3.62 11.13
N ASP A 214 -9.17 2.78 10.19
CA ASP A 214 -9.44 1.36 10.41
C ASP A 214 -8.35 0.53 9.74
N VAL A 215 -7.60 -0.22 10.55
CA VAL A 215 -6.50 -1.07 10.11
C VAL A 215 -6.87 -2.53 10.33
N SER A 216 -6.98 -3.27 9.25
CA SER A 216 -7.33 -4.68 9.22
C SER A 216 -6.15 -5.52 8.73
N TYR A 217 -5.85 -6.63 9.41
CA TYR A 217 -4.80 -7.55 9.00
C TYR A 217 -5.26 -9.01 8.91
N LEU A 218 -4.64 -9.78 8.00
CA LEU A 218 -4.86 -11.22 7.91
C LEU A 218 -4.03 -11.97 8.96
N GLY A 219 -4.65 -12.88 9.70
CA GLY A 219 -3.93 -13.80 10.59
C GLY A 219 -3.02 -14.75 9.80
N GLN A 220 -1.92 -15.20 10.43
CA GLN A 220 -1.05 -16.22 9.85
C GLN A 220 -1.40 -17.61 10.35
N ILE A 221 -1.24 -18.58 9.46
CA ILE A 221 -1.49 -20.00 9.73
C ILE A 221 -0.29 -20.56 10.52
N PRO A 222 -0.48 -21.06 11.76
CA PRO A 222 0.60 -21.61 12.59
C PRO A 222 1.44 -22.69 11.88
N GLU A 223 0.81 -23.52 11.05
CA GLU A 223 1.44 -24.62 10.32
C GLU A 223 2.44 -24.15 9.25
N ASN A 224 2.45 -22.85 8.90
CA ASN A 224 3.42 -22.29 7.97
C ASN A 224 4.76 -21.94 8.65
N PHE A 225 4.85 -22.01 9.97
CA PHE A 225 6.06 -21.71 10.71
C PHE A 225 6.86 -22.97 11.01
N ASN A 226 8.16 -22.90 10.76
CA ASN A 226 9.09 -23.91 11.25
C ASN A 226 9.52 -23.54 12.67
N ASP A 227 9.67 -24.54 13.53
CA ASP A 227 10.18 -24.41 14.90
C ASP A 227 9.43 -23.35 15.73
N LEU A 228 8.21 -23.68 16.13
CA LEU A 228 7.32 -22.76 16.82
C LEU A 228 7.94 -22.20 18.12
N GLU A 229 8.75 -22.99 18.83
CA GLU A 229 9.36 -22.58 20.10
C GLU A 229 10.41 -21.48 19.92
N ASN A 230 11.25 -21.57 18.88
CA ASN A 230 12.37 -20.63 18.68
C ASN A 230 12.11 -19.57 17.60
N ASN A 231 11.00 -19.65 16.87
CA ASN A 231 10.67 -18.69 15.84
C ASN A 231 10.13 -17.40 16.45
N SER A 232 10.98 -16.37 16.54
CA SER A 232 10.63 -15.08 17.15
C SER A 232 9.40 -14.42 16.50
N TRP A 233 9.19 -14.62 15.19
CA TRP A 233 8.03 -14.07 14.50
C TRP A 233 6.74 -14.82 14.86
N TYR A 234 6.81 -16.14 15.00
CA TYR A 234 5.69 -16.92 15.51
C TYR A 234 5.33 -16.51 16.95
N GLN A 235 6.33 -16.38 17.82
CA GLN A 235 6.11 -15.97 19.22
C GLN A 235 5.43 -14.60 19.30
N TYR A 236 5.96 -13.62 18.54
CA TYR A 236 5.34 -12.32 18.42
C TYR A 236 3.87 -12.40 17.97
N MET A 237 3.58 -13.17 16.93
CA MET A 237 2.20 -13.35 16.45
C MET A 237 1.29 -14.03 17.47
N SER A 238 1.80 -15.03 18.19
CA SER A 238 1.04 -15.73 19.23
C SER A 238 0.67 -14.80 20.38
N GLU A 239 1.55 -13.86 20.74
CA GLU A 239 1.35 -12.92 21.84
C GLU A 239 0.45 -11.72 21.45
N ASN A 240 0.32 -11.42 20.16
CA ASN A 240 -0.33 -10.21 19.65
C ASN A 240 -1.51 -10.50 18.71
N ASP A 241 -2.21 -11.61 18.94
CA ASP A 241 -3.42 -12.01 18.19
C ASP A 241 -3.18 -12.13 16.66
N GLY A 242 -1.94 -12.41 16.24
CA GLY A 242 -1.53 -12.50 14.84
C GLY A 242 -1.76 -13.86 14.17
N LEU A 243 -2.16 -14.88 14.93
CA LEU A 243 -2.39 -16.24 14.41
C LEU A 243 -3.85 -16.43 14.01
N ALA A 244 -4.08 -16.95 12.80
CA ALA A 244 -5.43 -17.27 12.32
C ALA A 244 -5.96 -18.51 13.02
N LEU A 245 -7.24 -18.48 13.41
CA LEU A 245 -7.92 -19.60 14.06
C LEU A 245 -9.10 -20.10 13.20
N GLY A 246 -9.27 -21.42 13.12
CA GLY A 246 -10.42 -22.03 12.45
C GLY A 246 -10.57 -21.61 10.98
N GLU A 247 -11.72 -21.04 10.63
CA GLU A 247 -12.06 -20.66 9.25
C GLU A 247 -11.27 -19.43 8.76
N GLU A 248 -10.74 -18.59 9.66
CA GLU A 248 -9.92 -17.41 9.32
C GLU A 248 -8.68 -17.78 8.50
N ALA A 249 -8.15 -18.98 8.74
CA ALA A 249 -7.01 -19.52 7.99
C ALA A 249 -7.27 -19.55 6.47
N GLN A 250 -8.53 -19.74 6.05
CA GLN A 250 -8.90 -19.78 4.64
C GLN A 250 -8.68 -18.44 3.93
N LEU A 251 -8.78 -17.31 4.65
CA LEU A 251 -8.47 -15.99 4.08
C LEU A 251 -7.00 -15.93 3.66
N GLN A 252 -6.09 -16.39 4.52
CA GLN A 252 -4.66 -16.39 4.25
C GLN A 252 -4.26 -17.45 3.20
N VAL A 253 -4.92 -18.62 3.20
CA VAL A 253 -4.75 -19.64 2.14
C VAL A 253 -5.16 -19.05 0.79
N SER A 254 -6.33 -18.42 0.71
CA SER A 254 -6.87 -17.83 -0.52
C SER A 254 -5.98 -16.71 -1.06
N PHE A 255 -5.59 -15.76 -0.19
CA PHE A 255 -4.65 -14.70 -0.56
C PHE A 255 -3.31 -15.26 -1.08
N THR A 256 -2.75 -16.25 -0.37
CA THR A 256 -1.46 -16.85 -0.75
C THR A 256 -1.57 -17.62 -2.06
N ALA A 257 -2.66 -18.35 -2.29
CA ALA A 257 -2.92 -19.08 -3.52
C ALA A 257 -3.03 -18.12 -4.71
N HIS A 258 -3.84 -17.06 -4.58
CA HIS A 258 -3.98 -16.01 -5.60
C HIS A 258 -2.63 -15.38 -5.94
N ARG A 259 -1.89 -14.94 -4.93
CA ARG A 259 -0.56 -14.34 -5.12
C ARG A 259 0.41 -15.29 -5.83
N LYS A 260 0.45 -16.57 -5.44
CA LYS A 260 1.27 -17.60 -6.10
C LYS A 260 0.85 -17.82 -7.56
N GLU A 261 -0.43 -17.76 -7.86
CA GLU A 261 -0.93 -17.86 -9.23
C GLU A 261 -0.46 -16.68 -10.09
N ARG A 262 -0.60 -15.45 -9.59
CA ARG A 262 -0.26 -14.23 -10.34
C ARG A 262 1.21 -14.13 -10.73
N ILE A 263 2.11 -14.72 -9.95
CA ILE A 263 3.55 -14.69 -10.24
C ILE A 263 4.02 -15.88 -11.11
N LYS A 264 3.16 -16.85 -11.45
CA LYS A 264 3.52 -17.94 -12.37
C LYS A 264 3.72 -17.37 -13.77
N PHE A 265 4.92 -17.53 -14.32
CA PHE A 265 5.32 -16.92 -15.60
C PHE A 265 4.29 -17.08 -16.72
N ASN A 266 3.76 -18.28 -16.95
CA ASN A 266 2.80 -18.52 -18.04
C ASN A 266 1.49 -17.74 -17.84
N LEU A 267 1.00 -17.63 -16.60
CA LEU A 267 -0.22 -16.91 -16.27
C LEU A 267 0.01 -15.40 -16.30
N PHE A 268 1.13 -14.94 -15.75
CA PHE A 268 1.61 -13.57 -15.84
C PHE A 268 1.71 -13.09 -17.30
N LYS A 269 2.42 -13.84 -18.16
CA LYS A 269 2.56 -13.51 -19.60
C LYS A 269 1.20 -13.45 -20.30
N LYS A 270 0.34 -14.45 -20.08
CA LYS A 270 -1.00 -14.49 -20.68
C LYS A 270 -1.79 -13.24 -20.32
N ARG A 271 -1.78 -12.85 -19.04
CA ARG A 271 -2.50 -11.68 -18.53
C ARG A 271 -1.93 -10.36 -19.06
N ALA A 272 -0.62 -10.19 -19.05
CA ALA A 272 0.04 -8.98 -19.56
C ALA A 272 -0.28 -8.76 -21.06
N LEU A 273 -0.21 -9.80 -21.88
CA LEU A 273 -0.54 -9.72 -23.30
C LEU A 273 -2.04 -9.42 -23.54
N ALA A 274 -2.94 -10.06 -22.79
CA ALA A 274 -4.38 -9.79 -22.88
C ALA A 274 -4.71 -8.34 -22.50
N ARG A 275 -4.08 -7.80 -21.46
CA ARG A 275 -4.24 -6.39 -21.07
C ARG A 275 -3.76 -5.43 -22.14
N ASN A 276 -2.60 -5.69 -22.74
CA ASN A 276 -2.10 -4.87 -23.84
C ASN A 276 -3.04 -4.85 -25.04
N GLN A 277 -3.66 -6.00 -25.38
CA GLN A 277 -4.68 -6.07 -26.43
C GLN A 277 -5.89 -5.17 -26.10
N ILE A 278 -6.40 -5.23 -24.87
CA ILE A 278 -7.50 -4.38 -24.41
C ILE A 278 -7.12 -2.89 -24.46
N LYS A 279 -5.92 -2.52 -23.99
CA LYS A 279 -5.38 -1.14 -24.03
C LYS A 279 -5.35 -0.58 -25.46
N ASN A 280 -5.08 -1.45 -26.44
CA ASN A 280 -5.02 -1.10 -27.86
C ASN A 280 -6.35 -1.28 -28.62
N GLY A 281 -7.47 -1.40 -27.91
CA GLY A 281 -8.81 -1.41 -28.51
C GLY A 281 -9.24 -2.73 -29.15
N ALA A 282 -8.49 -3.82 -28.94
CA ALA A 282 -8.98 -5.15 -29.31
C ALA A 282 -10.15 -5.52 -28.39
N LYS A 283 -11.24 -6.05 -28.96
CA LYS A 283 -12.35 -6.58 -28.16
C LYS A 283 -11.79 -7.69 -27.24
N PRO A 284 -12.16 -7.72 -25.95
CA PRO A 284 -11.81 -8.84 -25.11
C PRO A 284 -12.32 -10.11 -25.78
N THR A 285 -11.43 -11.06 -26.05
CA THR A 285 -11.84 -12.40 -26.46
C THR A 285 -12.63 -12.96 -25.29
N SER A 286 -13.95 -13.02 -25.47
CA SER A 286 -14.87 -13.60 -24.51
C SER A 286 -14.44 -15.03 -24.21
N ALA A 287 -13.78 -15.21 -23.08
CA ALA A 287 -13.79 -16.45 -22.35
C ALA A 287 -14.19 -16.08 -20.92
N CYS A 288 -15.50 -16.13 -20.68
CA CYS A 288 -16.02 -16.28 -19.34
C CYS A 288 -15.33 -17.46 -18.67
N SER A 289 -14.65 -17.21 -17.57
CA SER A 289 -14.86 -17.93 -16.31
C SER A 289 -14.00 -17.25 -15.24
N LEU A 290 -14.73 -16.73 -14.25
CA LEU A 290 -14.36 -16.32 -12.89
C LEU A 290 -12.95 -16.72 -12.44
#